data_AF-A0A1S4LB63-F1
#
_entry.id   AF-A0A1S4LB63-F1
#
_cell.length_a   1.000
_cell.length_b   1.000
_cell.length_c   1.000
_cell.angle_alpha   90.00
_cell.angle_beta   90.00
_cell.angle_gamma   90.00
#
_symmetry.space_group_name_H-M   'P 1'
#
loop_
_entity.id
_entity.type
_entity.pdbx_description
1 polymer ?
#
loop_
_entity_poly.entity_id
_entity_poly.type
_entity_poly.pdbx_seq_one_letter_code
_entity_poly.pdbx_strand_id
1 'polypeptide(L)'
;MPASLLWAVDSGGRVSTLSTGGVRWQELPYSGIDLKRVSALRSCAWGVASDHQVYVFVPQGDVPIRVPEVTYENQRWNPREGFCSRLLPTDRPSWSSQDGLVARSKESIRLPSSGWQWEGCWYIEDNLDGQPLGSEGWSYCVDFPFTYTLEKKWNSMVRRRKWIWHRRYVATDRWAKIEGVHSDPIAEPFVDIAVGGNEVPGGDPDHVIVWAVTVQGRVMFRNHVTRLCPEGTSWSHVPVPESSEVTQVSVGPTGLTWAVAWNGTALVRLGVSRENYAGLDWAEVAAPENDDKLLQVAVGHNTLWAVGRSGTVWFRKGIHGDDLGCRASITGSGWVKMVGEMAMISVGPNDQVWGITRDDRRLTLRTGVTLHEACGREWKEIVAPFGNAPSRSSSLTSLASLGSLRLTSSPAAVTQPTMVTATLVEANDAKGFTF
;
A
#
# COMPACT_ATOMS: atom_id res chain seq x y z
N MET A 1 9.18 15.08 -16.33
CA MET A 1 8.41 14.51 -15.20
C MET A 1 8.03 13.09 -15.56
N PRO A 2 8.23 12.09 -14.68
CA PRO A 2 7.67 10.76 -14.91
C PRO A 2 6.14 10.87 -14.94
N ALA A 3 5.49 10.16 -15.86
CA ALA A 3 4.04 10.19 -15.94
C ALA A 3 3.40 9.40 -14.76
N SER A 4 2.32 9.92 -14.20
CA SER A 4 1.45 9.19 -13.25
C SER A 4 0.53 8.23 -14.01
N LEU A 5 0.02 7.22 -13.30
CA LEU A 5 -0.91 6.24 -13.87
C LEU A 5 -2.28 6.39 -13.21
N LEU A 6 -3.30 6.48 -14.03
CA LEU A 6 -4.69 6.36 -13.66
C LEU A 6 -5.10 4.90 -13.75
N TRP A 7 -5.54 4.30 -12.65
CA TRP A 7 -6.00 2.92 -12.63
C TRP A 7 -7.50 2.87 -12.82
N ALA A 8 -7.98 1.91 -13.61
CA ALA A 8 -9.39 1.66 -13.86
C ALA A 8 -9.69 0.18 -13.78
N VAL A 9 -10.87 -0.15 -13.26
CA VAL A 9 -11.41 -1.49 -13.28
C VAL A 9 -12.75 -1.46 -14.02
N ASP A 10 -12.91 -2.30 -15.02
CA ASP A 10 -14.14 -2.42 -15.81
C ASP A 10 -15.16 -3.38 -15.17
N SER A 11 -16.30 -3.59 -15.83
CA SER A 11 -17.39 -4.42 -15.29
C SER A 11 -17.09 -5.91 -15.35
N GLY A 12 -16.11 -6.32 -16.15
CA GLY A 12 -15.57 -7.67 -16.19
C GLY A 12 -14.45 -7.90 -15.17
N GLY A 13 -14.09 -6.89 -14.38
CA GLY A 13 -13.01 -6.94 -13.40
C GLY A 13 -11.62 -6.86 -14.00
N ARG A 14 -11.49 -6.37 -15.24
CA ARG A 14 -10.22 -6.14 -15.91
C ARG A 14 -9.62 -4.83 -15.44
N VAL A 15 -8.31 -4.86 -15.20
CA VAL A 15 -7.57 -3.67 -14.79
C VAL A 15 -6.89 -3.04 -16.00
N SER A 16 -7.09 -1.74 -16.17
CA SER A 16 -6.39 -0.93 -17.17
C SER A 16 -5.72 0.27 -16.52
N THR A 17 -4.63 0.73 -17.10
CA THR A 17 -3.96 1.97 -16.70
C THR A 17 -3.95 2.98 -17.83
N LEU A 18 -4.11 4.27 -17.49
CA LEU A 18 -3.94 5.38 -18.41
C LEU A 18 -2.85 6.28 -17.85
N SER A 19 -1.74 6.40 -18.58
CA SER A 19 -0.70 7.36 -18.22
C SER A 19 -1.22 8.79 -18.39
N THR A 20 -0.85 9.70 -17.50
CA THR A 20 -1.25 11.12 -17.60
C THR A 20 -0.63 11.85 -18.79
N GLY A 21 0.46 11.34 -19.35
CA GLY A 21 0.98 11.77 -20.67
C GLY A 21 0.51 10.88 -21.83
N GLY A 22 -0.27 9.83 -21.53
CA GLY A 22 -0.75 8.85 -22.49
C GLY A 22 -2.04 9.29 -23.19
N VAL A 23 -2.32 8.62 -24.30
CA VAL A 23 -3.53 8.86 -25.13
C VAL A 23 -4.46 7.65 -25.22
N ARG A 24 -4.16 6.57 -24.50
CA ARG A 24 -4.93 5.31 -24.54
C ARG A 24 -4.81 4.54 -23.22
N TRP A 25 -5.87 3.82 -22.89
CA TRP A 25 -5.83 2.82 -21.81
C TRP A 25 -4.98 1.62 -22.24
N GLN A 26 -4.23 1.09 -21.29
CA GLN A 26 -3.45 -0.13 -21.42
C GLN A 26 -3.97 -1.15 -20.42
N GLU A 27 -4.55 -2.22 -20.92
CA GLU A 27 -5.01 -3.32 -20.08
C GLU A 27 -3.82 -4.11 -19.54
N LEU A 28 -3.85 -4.42 -18.25
CA LEU A 28 -2.85 -5.30 -17.64
C LEU A 28 -3.06 -6.75 -18.06
N PRO A 29 -1.99 -7.57 -18.16
CA PRO A 29 -2.11 -8.98 -18.47
C PRO A 29 -3.10 -9.70 -17.54
N TYR A 30 -3.99 -10.51 -18.10
CA TYR A 30 -4.92 -11.27 -17.28
C TYR A 30 -4.18 -12.30 -16.43
N SER A 31 -4.45 -12.27 -15.13
CA SER A 31 -3.95 -13.26 -14.17
C SER A 31 -5.01 -14.27 -13.74
N GLY A 32 -6.17 -14.32 -14.40
CA GLY A 32 -7.30 -15.17 -13.97
C GLY A 32 -8.03 -14.63 -12.74
N ILE A 33 -7.88 -13.34 -12.44
CA ILE A 33 -8.44 -12.67 -11.27
C ILE A 33 -9.27 -11.49 -11.77
N ASP A 34 -10.55 -11.47 -11.40
CA ASP A 34 -11.45 -10.39 -11.72
C ASP A 34 -11.54 -9.45 -10.52
N LEU A 35 -11.04 -8.23 -10.66
CA LEU A 35 -11.03 -7.26 -9.57
C LEU A 35 -12.36 -6.51 -9.46
N LYS A 36 -12.81 -6.27 -8.23
CA LYS A 36 -13.99 -5.42 -7.94
C LYS A 36 -13.58 -4.00 -7.57
N ARG A 37 -12.42 -3.82 -6.95
CA ARG A 37 -11.90 -2.51 -6.53
C ARG A 37 -10.38 -2.53 -6.52
N VAL A 38 -9.77 -1.40 -6.87
CA VAL A 38 -8.32 -1.19 -6.83
C VAL A 38 -8.01 0.14 -6.16
N SER A 39 -7.02 0.14 -5.27
CA SER A 39 -6.36 1.32 -4.72
C SER A 39 -4.88 1.27 -5.09
N ALA A 40 -4.25 2.37 -5.48
CA ALA A 40 -2.91 2.35 -6.06
C ALA A 40 -2.05 3.53 -5.63
N LEU A 41 -0.76 3.23 -5.46
CA LEU A 41 0.36 4.15 -5.36
C LEU A 41 1.33 3.89 -6.51
N ARG A 42 2.37 4.73 -6.65
CA ARG A 42 3.44 4.47 -7.62
C ARG A 42 4.17 3.15 -7.36
N SER A 43 4.37 2.79 -6.09
CA SER A 43 5.16 1.63 -5.67
C SER A 43 4.38 0.32 -5.67
N CYS A 44 3.04 0.37 -5.60
CA CYS A 44 2.20 -0.82 -5.56
C CYS A 44 0.73 -0.48 -5.84
N ALA A 45 -0.06 -1.48 -6.22
CA ALA A 45 -1.51 -1.41 -6.21
C ALA A 45 -2.08 -2.56 -5.36
N TRP A 46 -3.21 -2.32 -4.73
CA TRP A 46 -3.94 -3.25 -3.89
C TRP A 46 -5.35 -3.39 -4.44
N GLY A 47 -5.90 -4.60 -4.44
CA GLY A 47 -7.23 -4.85 -4.99
C GLY A 47 -8.01 -5.87 -4.19
N VAL A 48 -9.34 -5.73 -4.21
CA VAL A 48 -10.27 -6.76 -3.76
C VAL A 48 -10.87 -7.42 -5.00
N ALA A 49 -10.78 -8.75 -5.08
CA ALA A 49 -11.29 -9.49 -6.21
C ALA A 49 -12.73 -9.99 -6.02
N SER A 50 -13.28 -10.58 -7.08
CA SER A 50 -14.63 -11.15 -7.11
C SER A 50 -14.81 -12.26 -6.08
N ASP A 51 -13.74 -12.97 -5.75
CA ASP A 51 -13.62 -14.01 -4.70
C ASP A 51 -13.55 -13.43 -3.26
N HIS A 52 -13.69 -12.11 -3.10
CA HIS A 52 -13.62 -11.40 -1.82
C HIS A 52 -12.26 -11.50 -1.10
N GLN A 53 -11.19 -11.80 -1.84
CA GLN A 53 -9.82 -11.84 -1.32
C GLN A 53 -9.04 -10.59 -1.74
N VAL A 54 -8.01 -10.27 -0.96
CA VAL A 54 -7.12 -9.14 -1.22
C VAL A 54 -5.91 -9.59 -2.01
N TYR A 55 -5.51 -8.79 -3.00
CA TYR A 55 -4.34 -9.00 -3.84
C TYR A 55 -3.47 -7.75 -3.86
N VAL A 56 -2.16 -7.94 -3.95
CA VAL A 56 -1.18 -6.87 -4.17
C VAL A 56 -0.53 -7.02 -5.54
N PHE A 57 -0.28 -5.91 -6.21
CA PHE A 57 0.49 -5.81 -7.45
C PHE A 57 1.68 -4.90 -7.18
N VAL A 58 2.89 -5.42 -7.40
CA VAL A 58 4.13 -4.66 -7.27
C VAL A 58 4.74 -4.50 -8.65
N PRO A 59 4.80 -3.28 -9.22
CA PRO A 59 5.51 -3.05 -10.47
C PRO A 59 6.97 -3.50 -10.38
N GLN A 60 7.48 -4.11 -11.45
CA GLN A 60 8.91 -4.45 -11.51
C GLN A 60 9.75 -3.16 -11.56
N GLY A 61 10.58 -2.96 -10.54
CA GLY A 61 11.58 -1.88 -10.50
C GLY A 61 12.95 -2.34 -11.00
N ASP A 62 13.85 -1.36 -11.23
CA ASP A 62 15.24 -1.63 -11.61
C ASP A 62 16.04 -2.33 -10.50
N VAL A 63 15.69 -2.03 -9.25
CA VAL A 63 16.32 -2.62 -8.07
C VAL A 63 15.42 -3.73 -7.51
N PRO A 64 15.86 -4.99 -7.50
CA PRO A 64 15.07 -6.09 -6.95
C PRO A 64 14.92 -5.95 -5.43
N ILE A 65 13.75 -6.32 -4.92
CA ILE A 65 13.50 -6.37 -3.47
C ILE A 65 14.20 -7.62 -2.91
N ARG A 66 15.26 -7.40 -2.14
CA ARG A 66 16.08 -8.43 -1.50
C ARG A 66 16.15 -8.16 -0.02
N VAL A 67 15.90 -9.18 0.81
CA VAL A 67 15.89 -9.07 2.27
C VAL A 67 16.80 -10.15 2.87
N PRO A 68 17.73 -9.79 3.75
CA PRO A 68 18.56 -10.76 4.45
C PRO A 68 17.78 -11.42 5.59
N GLU A 69 17.84 -12.74 5.65
CA GLU A 69 17.46 -13.55 6.80
C GLU A 69 18.71 -13.92 7.59
N VAL A 70 18.66 -13.68 8.89
CA VAL A 70 19.83 -13.82 9.77
C VAL A 70 19.56 -14.84 10.88
N THR A 71 20.56 -15.65 11.19
CA THR A 71 20.62 -16.46 12.41
C THR A 71 22.04 -16.45 12.98
N TYR A 72 22.15 -16.61 14.30
CA TYR A 72 23.43 -16.69 15.01
C TYR A 72 23.66 -18.09 15.54
N GLU A 73 24.76 -18.71 15.13
CA GLU A 73 25.27 -19.95 15.70
C GLU A 73 26.08 -19.62 16.96
N ASN A 74 25.74 -20.21 18.09
CA ASN A 74 26.33 -19.93 19.40
C ASN A 74 27.08 -21.16 19.93
N GLN A 75 28.27 -20.92 20.49
CA GLN A 75 29.08 -21.96 21.11
C GLN A 75 29.70 -21.49 22.43
N ARG A 76 29.87 -22.43 23.36
CA ARG A 76 30.53 -22.20 24.65
C ARG A 76 31.82 -23.01 24.74
N TRP A 77 32.85 -22.37 25.28
CA TRP A 77 34.11 -22.99 25.58
C TRP A 77 33.99 -23.91 26.80
N ASN A 78 34.56 -25.11 26.70
CA ASN A 78 34.80 -25.98 27.84
C ASN A 78 36.22 -26.57 27.80
N PRO A 79 36.77 -27.03 28.93
CA PRO A 79 38.14 -27.54 29.00
C PRO A 79 38.43 -28.80 28.18
N ARG A 80 37.40 -29.58 27.79
CA ARG A 80 37.58 -30.86 27.11
C ARG A 80 37.61 -30.72 25.58
N GLU A 81 36.73 -29.89 25.03
CA GLU A 81 36.46 -29.81 23.59
C GLU A 81 36.71 -28.40 23.03
N GLY A 82 37.07 -27.44 23.87
CA GLY A 82 37.11 -26.04 23.48
C GLY A 82 35.69 -25.52 23.21
N PHE A 83 35.53 -24.70 22.17
CA PHE A 83 34.22 -24.17 21.80
C PHE A 83 33.35 -25.25 21.15
N CYS A 84 32.19 -25.52 21.75
CA CYS A 84 31.24 -26.53 21.28
C CYS A 84 29.80 -26.03 21.38
N SER A 85 28.85 -26.78 20.80
CA SER A 85 27.42 -26.49 20.83
C SER A 85 26.72 -26.88 22.14
N ARG A 86 27.43 -27.48 23.10
CA ARG A 86 26.87 -27.80 24.43
C ARG A 86 26.88 -26.53 25.28
N LEU A 87 25.72 -25.92 25.40
CA LEU A 87 25.49 -24.71 26.17
C LEU A 87 25.00 -25.04 27.59
N LEU A 88 25.14 -24.09 28.52
CA LEU A 88 24.60 -24.22 29.87
C LEU A 88 23.07 -24.05 29.84
N PRO A 89 22.34 -24.58 30.84
CA PRO A 89 20.88 -24.41 30.91
C PRO A 89 20.39 -22.96 30.93
N THR A 90 21.22 -22.03 31.42
CA THR A 90 20.93 -20.59 31.49
C THR A 90 21.37 -19.82 30.25
N ASP A 91 22.02 -20.48 29.29
CA ASP A 91 22.47 -19.84 28.07
C ASP A 91 21.32 -19.62 27.09
N ARG A 92 21.58 -18.72 26.14
CA ARG A 92 20.79 -18.62 24.91
C ARG A 92 20.78 -19.92 24.10
N PRO A 93 19.85 -20.09 23.16
CA PRO A 93 19.83 -21.25 22.24
C PRO A 93 21.10 -21.36 21.38
N SER A 94 21.44 -22.59 20.96
CA SER A 94 22.58 -22.87 20.06
C SER A 94 22.46 -22.18 18.70
N TRP A 95 21.23 -21.93 18.25
CA TRP A 95 20.92 -21.07 17.11
C TRP A 95 19.90 -20.05 17.53
N SER A 96 20.18 -18.76 17.38
CA SER A 96 19.35 -17.72 17.96
C SER A 96 19.10 -16.51 17.06
N SER A 97 18.11 -15.71 17.46
CA SER A 97 17.98 -14.31 17.08
C SER A 97 19.21 -13.50 17.51
N GLN A 98 19.31 -12.26 17.02
CA GLN A 98 20.44 -11.36 17.27
C GLN A 98 20.66 -11.03 18.76
N ASP A 99 19.57 -10.83 19.50
CA ASP A 99 19.58 -10.61 20.96
C ASP A 99 19.91 -11.90 21.75
N GLY A 100 19.66 -13.06 21.14
CA GLY A 100 19.83 -14.39 21.74
C GLY A 100 18.62 -14.90 22.52
N LEU A 101 17.47 -14.22 22.46
CA LEU A 101 16.32 -14.57 23.29
C LEU A 101 15.44 -15.65 22.66
N VAL A 102 15.48 -15.79 21.33
CA VAL A 102 14.61 -16.71 20.59
C VAL A 102 15.44 -17.74 19.84
N ALA A 103 15.06 -19.02 19.95
CA ALA A 103 15.66 -20.08 19.15
C ALA A 103 15.29 -19.89 17.67
N ARG A 104 16.29 -19.85 16.79
CA ARG A 104 16.11 -19.57 15.36
C ARG A 104 17.12 -20.35 14.54
N SER A 105 16.86 -21.63 14.28
CA SER A 105 17.75 -22.44 13.46
C SER A 105 17.63 -22.08 11.98
N LYS A 106 18.61 -22.48 11.16
CA LYS A 106 18.53 -22.30 9.69
C LYS A 106 17.28 -22.96 9.11
N GLU A 107 16.92 -24.12 9.66
CA GLU A 107 15.79 -24.96 9.26
C GLU A 107 14.46 -24.45 9.81
N SER A 108 14.42 -23.48 10.73
CA SER A 108 13.15 -22.89 11.18
C SER A 108 12.73 -21.69 10.33
N ILE A 109 13.67 -21.10 9.56
CA ILE A 109 13.39 -19.94 8.74
C ILE A 109 12.67 -20.38 7.46
N ARG A 110 11.55 -19.73 7.17
CA ARG A 110 10.66 -20.01 6.02
C ARG A 110 10.44 -18.73 5.23
N LEU A 111 10.18 -18.89 3.94
CA LEU A 111 9.73 -17.78 3.10
C LEU A 111 8.32 -17.36 3.55
N PRO A 112 8.01 -16.06 3.60
CA PRO A 112 6.69 -15.60 4.07
C PRO A 112 5.53 -16.09 3.20
N SER A 113 5.75 -16.19 1.89
CA SER A 113 4.73 -16.60 0.92
C SER A 113 5.37 -17.15 -0.35
N SER A 114 4.55 -17.61 -1.29
CA SER A 114 4.98 -17.99 -2.65
C SER A 114 5.46 -16.81 -3.49
N GLY A 115 5.22 -15.56 -3.05
CA GLY A 115 5.77 -14.36 -3.65
C GLY A 115 7.26 -14.16 -3.41
N TRP A 116 7.88 -14.99 -2.56
CA TRP A 116 9.30 -14.95 -2.23
C TRP A 116 10.02 -16.19 -2.70
N GLN A 117 11.30 -16.04 -3.01
CA GLN A 117 12.22 -17.14 -3.29
C GLN A 117 13.56 -16.92 -2.61
N TRP A 118 14.21 -18.00 -2.21
CA TRP A 118 15.58 -17.94 -1.74
C TRP A 118 16.55 -17.59 -2.87
N GLU A 119 17.58 -16.84 -2.55
CA GLU A 119 18.63 -16.44 -3.47
C GLU A 119 19.99 -16.80 -2.88
N GLY A 120 20.75 -17.59 -3.63
CA GLY A 120 22.01 -18.17 -3.16
C GLY A 120 21.78 -19.20 -2.05
N CYS A 121 22.74 -19.31 -1.14
CA CYS A 121 22.71 -20.20 0.02
C CYS A 121 23.13 -19.43 1.29
N TRP A 122 23.04 -20.10 2.44
CA TRP A 122 23.61 -19.59 3.68
C TRP A 122 25.11 -19.32 3.54
N TYR A 123 25.52 -18.10 3.88
CA TYR A 123 26.92 -17.72 3.98
C TYR A 123 27.19 -17.05 5.33
N ILE A 124 28.47 -16.95 5.68
CA ILE A 124 28.93 -16.41 6.96
C ILE A 124 29.24 -14.92 6.77
N GLU A 125 28.80 -14.07 7.70
CA GLU A 125 29.25 -12.67 7.75
C GLU A 125 30.75 -12.64 8.06
N ASP A 126 31.50 -11.93 7.22
CA ASP A 126 32.95 -11.81 7.30
C ASP A 126 33.41 -10.53 7.98
N ASN A 127 32.49 -9.72 8.51
CA ASN A 127 32.80 -8.50 9.25
C ASN A 127 32.05 -8.38 10.57
N LEU A 128 32.63 -7.62 11.49
CA LEU A 128 32.00 -7.13 12.72
C LEU A 128 32.37 -5.66 12.85
N ASP A 129 31.36 -4.78 12.85
CA ASP A 129 31.51 -3.33 12.97
C ASP A 129 32.50 -2.74 11.94
N GLY A 130 32.46 -3.25 10.71
CA GLY A 130 33.30 -2.80 9.60
C GLY A 130 34.72 -3.38 9.60
N GLN A 131 35.09 -4.20 10.58
CA GLN A 131 36.38 -4.87 10.63
C GLN A 131 36.25 -6.34 10.22
N PRO A 132 37.22 -6.90 9.45
CA PRO A 132 37.15 -8.27 8.98
C PRO A 132 37.27 -9.26 10.14
N LEU A 133 36.39 -10.25 10.15
CA LEU A 133 36.47 -11.43 10.98
C LEU A 133 37.46 -12.44 10.35
N GLY A 134 37.93 -13.40 11.15
CA GLY A 134 38.70 -14.53 10.64
C GLY A 134 37.90 -15.36 9.63
N SER A 135 38.57 -16.25 8.89
CA SER A 135 37.98 -17.07 7.81
C SER A 135 36.73 -17.86 8.19
N GLU A 136 36.56 -18.16 9.47
CA GLU A 136 35.42 -18.89 10.01
C GLU A 136 34.28 -17.99 10.49
N GLY A 137 34.44 -16.66 10.53
CA GLY A 137 33.43 -15.67 10.94
C GLY A 137 33.01 -15.71 12.41
N TRP A 138 33.88 -16.20 13.30
CA TRP A 138 33.61 -16.22 14.74
C TRP A 138 33.92 -14.89 15.40
N SER A 139 32.98 -14.39 16.19
CA SER A 139 33.17 -13.30 17.14
C SER A 139 33.12 -13.84 18.57
N TYR A 140 33.91 -13.25 19.48
CA TYR A 140 34.18 -13.80 20.81
C TYR A 140 33.72 -12.88 21.93
N CYS A 141 33.23 -13.44 23.02
CA CYS A 141 32.76 -12.69 24.16
C CYS A 141 33.10 -13.40 25.48
N VAL A 142 33.18 -12.63 26.58
CA VAL A 142 33.46 -13.16 27.92
C VAL A 142 32.31 -14.06 28.38
N ASP A 143 31.06 -13.62 28.18
CA ASP A 143 29.86 -14.42 28.45
C ASP A 143 28.65 -13.85 27.69
N PHE A 144 27.57 -14.60 27.55
CA PHE A 144 26.32 -14.04 27.04
C PHE A 144 25.69 -13.10 28.09
N PRO A 145 25.13 -11.93 27.74
CA PRO A 145 25.02 -11.28 26.43
C PRO A 145 26.03 -10.11 26.25
N PHE A 146 27.26 -10.21 26.77
CA PHE A 146 28.22 -9.09 26.70
C PHE A 146 28.70 -8.80 25.26
N THR A 147 29.45 -7.71 25.10
CA THR A 147 29.98 -7.24 23.82
C THR A 147 30.96 -8.22 23.17
N TYR A 148 30.77 -8.48 21.89
CA TYR A 148 31.63 -9.36 21.10
C TYR A 148 32.85 -8.62 20.55
N THR A 149 33.92 -9.37 20.36
CA THR A 149 35.23 -8.90 19.86
C THR A 149 35.69 -9.78 18.71
N LEU A 150 36.52 -9.22 17.83
CA LEU A 150 37.02 -9.88 16.62
C LEU A 150 37.91 -11.09 16.94
N GLU A 151 38.79 -10.93 17.93
CA GLU A 151 39.79 -11.92 18.31
C GLU A 151 39.44 -12.62 19.61
N LYS A 152 39.82 -13.90 19.70
CA LYS A 152 39.70 -14.68 20.93
C LYS A 152 40.64 -14.12 21.99
N LYS A 153 40.11 -13.74 23.13
CA LYS A 153 40.88 -13.38 24.33
C LYS A 153 40.99 -14.56 25.28
N TRP A 154 41.91 -14.48 26.24
CA TRP A 154 42.13 -15.54 27.24
C TRP A 154 40.88 -15.84 28.08
N ASN A 155 40.00 -14.86 28.26
CA ASN A 155 38.74 -14.97 29.01
C ASN A 155 37.50 -15.12 28.12
N SER A 156 37.64 -15.37 26.82
CA SER A 156 36.50 -15.59 25.93
C SER A 156 35.88 -16.96 26.18
N MET A 157 34.74 -17.00 26.88
CA MET A 157 34.03 -18.25 27.20
C MET A 157 32.93 -18.57 26.19
N VAL A 158 32.50 -17.61 25.38
CA VAL A 158 31.48 -17.83 24.36
C VAL A 158 31.91 -17.23 23.03
N ARG A 159 31.37 -17.78 21.94
CA ARG A 159 31.52 -17.22 20.60
C ARG A 159 30.22 -17.35 19.83
N ARG A 160 30.02 -16.45 18.88
CA ARG A 160 28.93 -16.55 17.92
C ARG A 160 29.38 -16.27 16.50
N ARG A 161 28.65 -16.84 15.56
CA ARG A 161 28.84 -16.65 14.12
C ARG A 161 27.52 -16.27 13.47
N LYS A 162 27.52 -15.18 12.71
CA LYS A 162 26.34 -14.68 12.00
C LYS A 162 26.25 -15.36 10.64
N TRP A 163 25.11 -16.00 10.39
CA TRP A 163 24.77 -16.61 9.12
C TRP A 163 23.71 -15.77 8.43
N ILE A 164 23.86 -15.58 7.11
CA ILE A 164 22.96 -14.77 6.29
C ILE A 164 22.51 -15.58 5.07
N TRP A 165 21.23 -15.48 4.74
CA TRP A 165 20.68 -15.96 3.48
C TRP A 165 19.67 -14.94 2.95
N HIS A 166 19.67 -14.67 1.65
CA HIS A 166 18.78 -13.68 1.08
C HIS A 166 17.52 -14.32 0.52
N ARG A 167 16.38 -13.68 0.78
CA ARG A 167 15.16 -13.91 0.02
C ARG A 167 14.91 -12.74 -0.92
N ARG A 168 14.41 -13.05 -2.11
CA ARG A 168 14.07 -12.09 -3.16
C ARG A 168 12.57 -12.14 -3.44
N TYR A 169 11.95 -10.99 -3.60
CA TYR A 169 10.57 -10.91 -4.04
C TYR A 169 10.47 -11.20 -5.54
N VAL A 170 9.56 -12.08 -5.93
CA VAL A 170 9.40 -12.55 -7.32
C VAL A 170 7.98 -12.41 -7.84
N ALA A 171 7.05 -11.88 -7.05
CA ALA A 171 5.68 -11.61 -7.51
C ALA A 171 5.50 -10.17 -8.02
N THR A 172 6.41 -9.73 -8.88
CA THR A 172 6.32 -8.45 -9.58
C THR A 172 5.51 -8.57 -10.87
N ASP A 173 4.89 -7.48 -11.30
CA ASP A 173 4.07 -7.36 -12.51
C ASP A 173 2.92 -8.39 -12.60
N ARG A 174 2.43 -8.85 -11.46
CA ARG A 174 1.25 -9.72 -11.33
C ARG A 174 0.56 -9.50 -9.99
N TRP A 175 -0.71 -9.87 -9.93
CA TRP A 175 -1.48 -9.90 -8.69
C TRP A 175 -1.07 -11.10 -7.83
N ALA A 176 -0.57 -10.83 -6.62
CA ALA A 176 -0.22 -11.82 -5.61
C ALA A 176 -1.31 -11.83 -4.53
N LYS A 177 -1.83 -13.02 -4.21
CA LYS A 177 -2.87 -13.18 -3.18
C LYS A 177 -2.28 -12.91 -1.80
N ILE A 178 -2.97 -12.10 -1.01
CA ILE A 178 -2.63 -11.83 0.39
C ILE A 178 -3.40 -12.79 1.28
N GLU A 179 -2.73 -13.30 2.31
CA GLU A 179 -3.35 -14.15 3.31
C GLU A 179 -4.54 -13.43 3.98
N GLY A 180 -5.67 -14.13 4.11
CA GLY A 180 -6.88 -13.62 4.75
C GLY A 180 -6.71 -13.48 6.27
N VAL A 181 -7.77 -13.02 6.95
CA VAL A 181 -7.78 -12.93 8.42
C VAL A 181 -7.85 -14.33 9.06
N HIS A 182 -8.52 -15.25 8.37
CA HIS A 182 -8.69 -16.63 8.79
C HIS A 182 -8.14 -17.58 7.71
N SER A 183 -7.84 -18.82 8.13
CA SER A 183 -7.46 -19.88 7.20
C SER A 183 -8.58 -20.24 6.23
N ASP A 184 -9.84 -20.14 6.69
CA ASP A 184 -11.02 -20.25 5.85
C ASP A 184 -11.28 -18.91 5.13
N PRO A 185 -11.10 -18.85 3.79
CA PRO A 185 -11.22 -17.60 3.03
C PRO A 185 -12.63 -17.00 3.04
N ILE A 186 -13.68 -17.79 3.34
CA ILE A 186 -15.06 -17.29 3.38
C ILE A 186 -15.50 -16.80 4.77
N ALA A 187 -14.69 -17.00 5.80
CA ALA A 187 -15.01 -16.54 7.16
C ALA A 187 -14.93 -15.02 7.29
N GLU A 188 -14.03 -14.38 6.53
CA GLU A 188 -13.85 -12.92 6.50
C GLU A 188 -13.70 -12.39 5.06
N PRO A 189 -14.79 -12.30 4.29
CA PRO A 189 -14.74 -11.77 2.94
C PRO A 189 -14.56 -10.25 2.94
N PHE A 190 -13.66 -9.74 2.10
CA PHE A 190 -13.40 -8.32 1.92
C PHE A 190 -14.32 -7.67 0.87
N VAL A 191 -14.62 -6.38 1.03
CA VAL A 191 -15.44 -5.56 0.12
C VAL A 191 -14.77 -4.27 -0.32
N ASP A 192 -13.80 -3.78 0.46
CA ASP A 192 -13.07 -2.56 0.15
C ASP A 192 -11.59 -2.64 0.54
N ILE A 193 -10.76 -1.83 -0.13
CA ILE A 193 -9.33 -1.68 0.09
C ILE A 193 -8.90 -0.25 -0.27
N ALA A 194 -8.05 0.34 0.56
CA ALA A 194 -7.40 1.62 0.30
C ALA A 194 -5.93 1.57 0.69
N VAL A 195 -5.06 2.13 -0.14
CA VAL A 195 -3.63 2.28 0.11
C VAL A 195 -3.20 3.74 -0.01
N GLY A 196 -2.34 4.19 0.91
CA GLY A 196 -1.88 5.57 1.03
C GLY A 196 -0.75 5.69 2.05
N GLY A 197 -0.61 6.84 2.70
CA GLY A 197 0.30 6.99 3.84
C GLY A 197 1.80 6.97 3.51
N ASN A 198 2.18 7.09 2.24
CA ASN A 198 3.59 7.15 1.82
C ASN A 198 4.27 8.51 2.13
N GLU A 199 3.52 9.48 2.66
CA GLU A 199 3.95 10.83 3.02
C GLU A 199 3.46 11.21 4.43
N VAL A 200 3.33 10.24 5.34
CA VAL A 200 3.03 10.54 6.75
C VAL A 200 4.05 11.55 7.28
N PRO A 201 3.63 12.67 7.91
CA PRO A 201 4.55 13.70 8.38
C PRO A 201 5.65 13.15 9.30
N GLY A 202 6.90 13.25 8.86
CA GLY A 202 8.06 12.71 9.58
C GLY A 202 8.15 11.17 9.60
N GLY A 203 7.33 10.49 8.80
CA GLY A 203 7.29 9.03 8.64
C GLY A 203 8.40 8.48 7.75
N ASP A 204 8.42 7.15 7.66
CA ASP A 204 9.28 6.38 6.78
C ASP A 204 8.67 6.37 5.36
N PRO A 205 9.35 6.92 4.33
CA PRO A 205 8.84 6.95 2.97
C PRO A 205 8.71 5.56 2.33
N ASP A 206 9.36 4.54 2.89
CA ASP A 206 9.21 3.16 2.44
C ASP A 206 7.99 2.47 3.07
N HIS A 207 7.31 3.09 4.04
CA HIS A 207 6.10 2.56 4.68
C HIS A 207 4.84 3.02 3.93
N VAL A 208 3.84 2.14 3.81
CA VAL A 208 2.53 2.50 3.27
C VAL A 208 1.42 1.99 4.19
N ILE A 209 0.33 2.74 4.26
CA ILE A 209 -0.86 2.39 5.03
C ILE A 209 -1.82 1.65 4.11
N VAL A 210 -2.29 0.47 4.55
CA VAL A 210 -3.31 -0.31 3.83
C VAL A 210 -4.46 -0.63 4.77
N TRP A 211 -5.64 -0.14 4.40
CA TRP A 211 -6.91 -0.40 5.06
C TRP A 211 -7.79 -1.28 4.19
N ALA A 212 -8.49 -2.22 4.81
CA ALA A 212 -9.51 -3.03 4.14
C ALA A 212 -10.80 -3.05 4.96
N VAL A 213 -11.92 -3.28 4.29
CA VAL A 213 -13.24 -3.42 4.92
C VAL A 213 -13.81 -4.79 4.57
N THR A 214 -14.42 -5.45 5.54
CA THR A 214 -15.04 -6.78 5.36
C THR A 214 -16.55 -6.65 5.13
N VAL A 215 -17.19 -7.69 4.61
CA VAL A 215 -18.67 -7.72 4.41
C VAL A 215 -19.42 -7.46 5.72
N GLN A 216 -18.83 -7.81 6.86
CA GLN A 216 -19.41 -7.59 8.20
C GLN A 216 -19.21 -6.16 8.71
N GLY A 217 -18.67 -5.26 7.89
CA GLY A 217 -18.41 -3.87 8.24
C GLY A 217 -17.24 -3.65 9.20
N ARG A 218 -16.36 -4.65 9.34
CA ARG A 218 -15.14 -4.55 10.15
C ARG A 218 -14.02 -3.89 9.36
N VAL A 219 -13.23 -3.08 10.05
CA VAL A 219 -12.07 -2.38 9.46
C VAL A 219 -10.79 -3.14 9.84
N MET A 220 -9.99 -3.46 8.83
CA MET A 220 -8.76 -4.22 8.97
C MET A 220 -7.57 -3.37 8.52
N PHE A 221 -6.50 -3.37 9.31
CA PHE A 221 -5.22 -2.73 8.98
C PHE A 221 -4.20 -3.79 8.61
N ARG A 222 -3.48 -3.63 7.49
CA ARG A 222 -2.38 -4.53 7.13
C ARG A 222 -1.09 -4.06 7.80
N ASN A 223 -0.52 -4.88 8.66
CA ASN A 223 0.70 -4.54 9.39
C ASN A 223 1.95 -4.66 8.52
N HIS A 224 2.91 -3.77 8.76
CA HIS A 224 4.28 -3.82 8.23
C HIS A 224 4.37 -3.89 6.70
N VAL A 225 3.49 -3.18 6.00
CA VAL A 225 3.61 -3.01 4.55
C VAL A 225 4.70 -1.97 4.28
N THR A 226 5.79 -2.42 3.68
CA THR A 226 6.90 -1.55 3.29
C THR A 226 7.45 -1.92 1.93
N ARG A 227 8.33 -1.09 1.36
CA ARG A 227 9.04 -1.41 0.10
C ARG A 227 9.80 -2.74 0.17
N LEU A 228 10.30 -3.12 1.36
CA LEU A 228 11.01 -4.39 1.58
C LEU A 228 10.09 -5.52 2.07
N CYS A 229 8.84 -5.22 2.40
CA CYS A 229 7.82 -6.17 2.79
C CYS A 229 6.49 -5.81 2.09
N PRO A 230 6.43 -5.93 0.75
CA PRO A 230 5.30 -5.41 -0.03
C PRO A 230 3.96 -6.08 0.28
N GLU A 231 3.97 -7.31 0.81
CA GLU A 231 2.76 -8.04 1.19
C GLU A 231 2.29 -7.69 2.62
N GLY A 232 3.11 -7.00 3.42
CA GLY A 232 2.93 -6.90 4.86
C GLY A 232 2.95 -8.27 5.56
N THR A 233 2.64 -8.30 6.85
CA THR A 233 2.77 -9.52 7.67
C THR A 233 1.43 -10.11 8.12
N SER A 234 0.46 -9.28 8.47
CA SER A 234 -0.80 -9.75 9.08
C SER A 234 -1.89 -8.69 9.03
N TRP A 235 -3.14 -9.09 9.23
CA TRP A 235 -4.26 -8.18 9.42
C TRP A 235 -4.53 -7.96 10.92
N SER A 236 -4.77 -6.70 11.31
CA SER A 236 -5.24 -6.31 12.63
C SER A 236 -6.64 -5.72 12.51
N HIS A 237 -7.59 -6.22 13.31
CA HIS A 237 -8.91 -5.59 13.41
C HIS A 237 -8.78 -4.26 14.17
N VAL A 238 -9.31 -3.19 13.60
CA VAL A 238 -9.37 -1.87 14.22
C VAL A 238 -10.83 -1.58 14.58
N PRO A 239 -11.17 -1.53 15.88
CA PRO A 239 -12.54 -1.25 16.32
C PRO A 239 -13.03 0.10 15.78
N VAL A 240 -14.33 0.14 15.48
CA VAL A 240 -15.08 1.33 15.08
C VAL A 240 -16.14 1.63 16.13
N PRO A 241 -16.67 2.87 16.20
CA PRO A 241 -17.76 3.19 17.14
C PRO A 241 -18.93 2.22 17.00
N GLU A 242 -19.64 1.97 18.10
CA GLU A 242 -20.81 1.10 18.09
C GLU A 242 -21.82 1.57 17.03
N SER A 243 -22.47 0.64 16.34
CA SER A 243 -23.40 0.89 15.21
C SER A 243 -22.80 1.48 13.93
N SER A 244 -21.47 1.62 13.83
CA SER A 244 -20.79 2.11 12.62
C SER A 244 -20.23 0.97 11.76
N GLU A 245 -21.10 0.15 11.17
CA GLU A 245 -20.69 -0.87 10.19
C GLU A 245 -20.08 -0.19 8.96
N VAL A 246 -18.76 -0.29 8.76
CA VAL A 246 -18.06 0.43 7.68
C VAL A 246 -18.32 -0.22 6.33
N THR A 247 -18.53 0.59 5.30
CA THR A 247 -18.78 0.12 3.92
C THR A 247 -17.70 0.57 2.95
N GLN A 248 -17.01 1.67 3.26
CA GLN A 248 -15.95 2.21 2.43
C GLN A 248 -14.88 2.92 3.27
N VAL A 249 -13.62 2.84 2.85
CA VAL A 249 -12.46 3.49 3.46
C VAL A 249 -11.59 4.15 2.38
N SER A 250 -10.97 5.28 2.72
CA SER A 250 -10.03 6.00 1.87
C SER A 250 -8.89 6.55 2.73
N VAL A 251 -7.68 6.50 2.21
CA VAL A 251 -6.49 7.06 2.85
C VAL A 251 -5.70 7.90 1.84
N GLY A 252 -5.33 9.12 2.22
CA GLY A 252 -4.51 10.02 1.41
C GLY A 252 -3.00 9.79 1.60
N PRO A 253 -2.14 10.53 0.88
CA PRO A 253 -0.68 10.39 0.94
C PRO A 253 -0.14 10.62 2.36
N THR A 254 -0.68 11.58 3.08
CA THR A 254 -0.24 11.90 4.45
C THR A 254 -0.69 10.87 5.49
N GLY A 255 -1.52 9.89 5.11
CA GLY A 255 -2.13 8.96 6.06
C GLY A 255 -3.45 9.44 6.65
N LEU A 256 -3.92 10.63 6.27
CA LEU A 256 -5.29 11.06 6.55
C LEU A 256 -6.28 9.98 6.09
N THR A 257 -6.98 9.37 7.02
CA THR A 257 -7.86 8.23 6.75
C THR A 257 -9.28 8.59 7.13
N TRP A 258 -10.19 8.38 6.19
CA TRP A 258 -11.63 8.53 6.39
C TRP A 258 -12.36 7.26 5.95
N ALA A 259 -13.52 7.01 6.55
CA ALA A 259 -14.39 5.90 6.23
C ALA A 259 -15.85 6.34 6.22
N VAL A 260 -16.71 5.55 5.56
CA VAL A 260 -18.16 5.75 5.51
C VAL A 260 -18.85 4.50 6.03
N ALA A 261 -19.72 4.67 7.02
CA ALA A 261 -20.55 3.61 7.55
C ALA A 261 -21.83 3.37 6.73
N TRP A 262 -22.47 2.21 6.92
CA TRP A 262 -23.70 1.81 6.24
C TRP A 262 -24.89 2.72 6.55
N ASN A 263 -24.85 3.49 7.64
CA ASN A 263 -25.85 4.52 7.91
C ASN A 263 -25.59 5.85 7.16
N GLY A 264 -24.44 5.99 6.49
CA GLY A 264 -24.01 7.20 5.79
C GLY A 264 -23.17 8.17 6.63
N THR A 265 -22.86 7.83 7.88
CA THR A 265 -21.99 8.63 8.76
C THR A 265 -20.54 8.50 8.29
N ALA A 266 -19.82 9.63 8.28
CA ALA A 266 -18.38 9.65 8.03
C ALA A 266 -17.61 9.46 9.34
N LEU A 267 -16.53 8.69 9.28
CA LEU A 267 -15.56 8.52 10.35
C LEU A 267 -14.21 9.04 9.89
N VAL A 268 -13.49 9.75 10.76
CA VAL A 268 -12.08 10.12 10.54
C VAL A 268 -11.20 9.41 11.56
N ARG A 269 -10.07 8.88 11.10
CA ARG A 269 -9.09 8.23 11.97
C ARG A 269 -8.26 9.28 12.73
N LEU A 270 -8.13 9.10 14.04
CA LEU A 270 -7.37 9.95 14.94
C LEU A 270 -6.01 9.32 15.27
N GLY A 271 -5.02 10.16 15.57
CA GLY A 271 -3.74 9.72 16.16
C GLY A 271 -2.81 9.00 15.20
N VAL A 272 -3.02 9.12 13.88
CA VAL A 272 -2.07 8.63 12.87
C VAL A 272 -0.78 9.46 12.99
N SER A 273 0.36 8.79 13.15
CA SER A 273 1.68 9.43 13.24
C SER A 273 2.78 8.50 12.73
N ARG A 274 4.01 9.01 12.62
CA ARG A 274 5.20 8.21 12.26
C ARG A 274 5.49 7.07 13.26
N GLU A 275 5.06 7.19 14.50
CA GLU A 275 5.18 6.15 15.53
C GLU A 275 3.98 5.18 15.51
N ASN A 276 2.83 5.60 14.98
CA ASN A 276 1.62 4.80 14.94
C ASN A 276 0.80 5.05 13.65
N TYR A 277 1.16 4.35 12.58
CA TYR A 277 0.50 4.44 11.27
C TYR A 277 -0.97 3.97 11.31
N ALA A 278 -1.33 3.07 12.23
CA ALA A 278 -2.71 2.60 12.39
C ALA A 278 -3.60 3.60 13.13
N GLY A 279 -3.03 4.64 13.76
CA GLY A 279 -3.75 5.60 14.59
C GLY A 279 -4.26 5.02 15.92
N LEU A 280 -5.05 5.80 16.64
CA LEU A 280 -5.56 5.48 17.97
C LEU A 280 -7.06 5.20 17.98
N ASP A 281 -7.88 6.14 17.48
CA ASP A 281 -9.34 6.06 17.59
C ASP A 281 -10.06 6.63 16.35
N TRP A 282 -11.38 6.55 16.29
CA TRP A 282 -12.22 7.17 15.27
C TRP A 282 -13.04 8.32 15.84
N ALA A 283 -13.28 9.34 15.04
CA ALA A 283 -14.25 10.38 15.33
C ALA A 283 -15.34 10.43 14.26
N GLU A 284 -16.58 10.55 14.70
CA GLU A 284 -17.69 10.81 13.79
C GLU A 284 -17.64 12.24 13.25
N VAL A 285 -17.96 12.36 11.97
CA VAL A 285 -18.20 13.63 11.30
C VAL A 285 -19.60 13.60 10.73
N ALA A 286 -20.42 14.59 11.12
CA ALA A 286 -21.79 14.70 10.66
C ALA A 286 -21.88 14.69 9.13
N ALA A 287 -22.87 13.98 8.60
CA ALA A 287 -23.17 13.95 7.17
C ALA A 287 -23.54 15.36 6.65
N PRO A 288 -23.49 15.58 5.32
CA PRO A 288 -23.97 16.83 4.73
C PRO A 288 -25.42 17.14 5.10
N GLU A 289 -25.77 18.44 5.09
CA GLU A 289 -27.15 18.89 5.33
C GLU A 289 -28.10 18.31 4.25
N ASN A 290 -29.37 18.06 4.63
CA ASN A 290 -30.47 17.53 3.78
C ASN A 290 -30.61 16.00 3.65
N ASP A 291 -30.19 15.21 4.66
CA ASP A 291 -30.43 13.75 4.74
C ASP A 291 -29.78 12.91 3.61
N ASP A 292 -28.89 13.50 2.81
CA ASP A 292 -28.10 12.78 1.80
C ASP A 292 -26.96 12.01 2.46
N LYS A 293 -27.27 10.77 2.85
CA LYS A 293 -26.32 9.81 3.42
C LYS A 293 -25.15 9.60 2.48
N LEU A 294 -23.93 9.64 3.03
CA LEU A 294 -22.73 9.40 2.25
C LEU A 294 -22.69 7.96 1.74
N LEU A 295 -22.15 7.79 0.53
CA LEU A 295 -21.86 6.51 -0.09
C LEU A 295 -20.35 6.25 -0.14
N GLN A 296 -19.57 7.29 -0.42
CA GLN A 296 -18.12 7.19 -0.60
C GLN A 296 -17.45 8.50 -0.18
N VAL A 297 -16.25 8.42 0.38
CA VAL A 297 -15.27 9.51 0.50
C VAL A 297 -14.00 9.17 -0.29
N ALA A 298 -13.33 10.20 -0.78
CA ALA A 298 -12.02 10.13 -1.41
C ALA A 298 -11.12 11.21 -0.83
N VAL A 299 -9.93 10.81 -0.38
CA VAL A 299 -9.00 11.64 0.40
C VAL A 299 -7.73 11.88 -0.41
N GLY A 300 -7.40 13.15 -0.61
CA GLY A 300 -6.14 13.60 -1.21
C GLY A 300 -5.10 13.98 -0.15
N HIS A 301 -4.20 14.90 -0.51
CA HIS A 301 -3.21 15.45 0.41
C HIS A 301 -3.85 16.48 1.35
N ASN A 302 -4.57 17.46 0.80
CA ASN A 302 -5.23 18.52 1.56
C ASN A 302 -6.72 18.65 1.22
N THR A 303 -7.27 17.72 0.46
CA THR A 303 -8.67 17.75 0.06
C THR A 303 -9.40 16.47 0.44
N LEU A 304 -10.69 16.62 0.70
CA LEU A 304 -11.60 15.49 0.84
C LEU A 304 -12.86 15.78 0.06
N TRP A 305 -13.23 14.80 -0.75
CA TRP A 305 -14.43 14.79 -1.55
C TRP A 305 -15.30 13.60 -1.16
N ALA A 306 -16.61 13.73 -1.37
CA ALA A 306 -17.55 12.67 -1.08
C ALA A 306 -18.66 12.62 -2.12
N VAL A 307 -19.28 11.46 -2.25
CA VAL A 307 -20.48 11.24 -3.04
C VAL A 307 -21.56 10.70 -2.10
N GLY A 308 -22.73 11.32 -2.12
CA GLY A 308 -23.93 10.84 -1.43
C GLY A 308 -24.66 9.76 -2.22
N ARG A 309 -25.59 9.04 -1.58
CA ARG A 309 -26.40 8.00 -2.23
C ARG A 309 -27.30 8.55 -3.34
N SER A 310 -27.67 9.83 -3.24
CA SER A 310 -28.37 10.54 -4.32
C SER A 310 -27.51 10.75 -5.56
N GLY A 311 -26.18 10.64 -5.46
CA GLY A 311 -25.23 11.05 -6.48
C GLY A 311 -24.64 12.43 -6.25
N THR A 312 -25.15 13.19 -5.28
CA THR A 312 -24.65 14.54 -4.98
C THR A 312 -23.18 14.49 -4.60
N VAL A 313 -22.39 15.39 -5.21
CA VAL A 313 -20.98 15.55 -4.89
C VAL A 313 -20.79 16.59 -3.79
N TRP A 314 -19.94 16.26 -2.82
CA TRP A 314 -19.63 17.11 -1.68
C TRP A 314 -18.12 17.36 -1.57
N PHE A 315 -17.76 18.59 -1.25
CA PHE A 315 -16.39 18.99 -0.89
C PHE A 315 -16.33 19.31 0.61
N ARG A 316 -15.32 18.81 1.32
CA ARG A 316 -15.12 19.09 2.75
C ARG A 316 -14.11 20.21 2.93
N LYS A 317 -14.54 21.33 3.52
CA LYS A 317 -13.69 22.49 3.81
C LYS A 317 -12.75 22.24 4.98
N GLY A 318 -11.58 22.89 4.95
CA GLY A 318 -10.67 23.00 6.10
C GLY A 318 -9.83 21.75 6.37
N ILE A 319 -9.71 20.85 5.40
CA ILE A 319 -8.82 19.69 5.49
C ILE A 319 -7.37 20.14 5.29
N HIS A 320 -6.48 19.69 6.18
CA HIS A 320 -5.04 19.88 6.06
C HIS A 320 -4.33 18.59 6.46
N GLY A 321 -3.80 17.84 5.48
CA GLY A 321 -3.26 16.49 5.72
C GLY A 321 -1.90 16.49 6.40
N ASP A 322 -1.15 17.59 6.36
CA ASP A 322 0.16 17.72 7.02
C ASP A 322 0.04 17.87 8.55
N ASP A 323 -1.15 18.22 9.06
CA ASP A 323 -1.42 18.49 10.46
C ASP A 323 -2.33 17.41 11.09
N LEU A 324 -1.91 16.14 10.97
CA LEU A 324 -2.66 14.99 11.50
C LEU A 324 -2.85 15.01 13.01
N GLY A 325 -2.01 15.77 13.73
CA GLY A 325 -2.11 15.95 15.19
C GLY A 325 -3.26 16.86 15.60
N CYS A 326 -3.74 17.73 14.70
CA CYS A 326 -4.83 18.65 14.98
C CYS A 326 -6.17 18.08 14.53
N ARG A 327 -7.07 17.85 15.49
CA ARG A 327 -8.42 17.31 15.21
C ARG A 327 -9.19 18.19 14.21
N ALA A 328 -9.11 19.51 14.33
CA ALA A 328 -9.83 20.42 13.43
C ALA A 328 -9.32 20.33 11.98
N SER A 329 -8.01 20.14 11.80
CA SER A 329 -7.36 19.99 10.49
C SER A 329 -7.78 18.70 9.78
N ILE A 330 -8.02 17.61 10.52
CA ILE A 330 -8.43 16.32 9.94
C ILE A 330 -9.94 16.14 9.83
N THR A 331 -10.76 16.78 10.69
CA THR A 331 -12.23 16.74 10.57
C THR A 331 -12.78 17.75 9.56
N GLY A 332 -12.03 18.84 9.33
CA GLY A 332 -12.51 19.97 8.54
C GLY A 332 -13.67 20.72 9.21
N SER A 333 -14.19 21.73 8.52
CA SER A 333 -15.13 22.72 9.06
C SER A 333 -16.55 22.66 8.47
N GLY A 334 -16.77 21.93 7.37
CA GLY A 334 -18.12 21.78 6.82
C GLY A 334 -18.16 21.23 5.39
N TRP A 335 -19.35 20.78 4.98
CA TRP A 335 -19.62 20.28 3.64
C TRP A 335 -20.09 21.39 2.70
N VAL A 336 -19.67 21.32 1.44
CA VAL A 336 -20.11 22.21 0.37
C VAL A 336 -20.63 21.36 -0.77
N LYS A 337 -21.89 21.59 -1.17
CA LYS A 337 -22.48 20.91 -2.32
C LYS A 337 -21.82 21.39 -3.60
N MET A 338 -21.38 20.45 -4.42
CA MET A 338 -20.74 20.72 -5.70
C MET A 338 -21.70 20.43 -6.85
N VAL A 339 -21.50 21.13 -7.98
CA VAL A 339 -22.29 20.91 -9.19
C VAL A 339 -21.91 19.56 -9.82
N GLY A 340 -22.91 18.82 -10.29
CA GLY A 340 -22.77 17.52 -10.94
C GLY A 340 -23.20 16.35 -10.06
N GLU A 341 -23.52 15.23 -10.69
CA GLU A 341 -23.88 13.98 -10.02
C GLU A 341 -22.92 12.86 -10.44
N MET A 342 -22.35 12.18 -9.46
CA MET A 342 -21.35 11.13 -9.68
C MET A 342 -21.82 9.81 -9.10
N ALA A 343 -21.48 8.71 -9.77
CA ALA A 343 -21.57 7.37 -9.21
C ALA A 343 -20.38 7.05 -8.30
N MET A 344 -19.21 7.64 -8.58
CA MET A 344 -18.00 7.51 -7.77
C MET A 344 -17.07 8.69 -7.96
N ILE A 345 -16.22 8.90 -6.97
CA ILE A 345 -15.21 9.95 -6.97
C ILE A 345 -13.86 9.38 -6.55
N SER A 346 -12.79 9.99 -7.02
CA SER A 346 -11.43 9.70 -6.59
C SER A 346 -10.61 10.97 -6.54
N VAL A 347 -9.65 10.99 -5.61
CA VAL A 347 -8.71 12.08 -5.41
C VAL A 347 -7.32 11.50 -5.48
N GLY A 348 -6.46 12.12 -6.29
CA GLY A 348 -5.09 11.74 -6.48
C GLY A 348 -4.19 12.37 -5.41
N PRO A 349 -2.91 11.97 -5.35
CA PRO A 349 -1.97 12.50 -4.37
C PRO A 349 -1.73 14.02 -4.51
N ASN A 350 -2.00 14.62 -5.67
CA ASN A 350 -1.92 16.08 -5.87
C ASN A 350 -3.25 16.81 -5.70
N ASP A 351 -4.18 16.21 -4.97
CA ASP A 351 -5.55 16.70 -4.83
C ASP A 351 -6.32 16.80 -6.15
N GLN A 352 -5.80 16.25 -7.26
CA GLN A 352 -6.54 16.19 -8.52
C GLN A 352 -7.74 15.26 -8.38
N VAL A 353 -8.88 15.65 -8.91
CA VAL A 353 -10.16 14.98 -8.64
C VAL A 353 -10.76 14.45 -9.92
N TRP A 354 -11.19 13.21 -9.91
CA TRP A 354 -11.93 12.62 -11.01
C TRP A 354 -13.22 12.00 -10.51
N GLY A 355 -14.16 11.86 -11.43
CA GLY A 355 -15.44 11.23 -11.15
C GLY A 355 -15.89 10.36 -12.30
N ILE A 356 -16.71 9.37 -11.97
CA ILE A 356 -17.55 8.69 -12.95
C ILE A 356 -18.96 9.24 -12.77
N THR A 357 -19.52 9.80 -13.83
CA THR A 357 -20.87 10.37 -13.81
C THR A 357 -21.92 9.31 -13.49
N ARG A 358 -22.99 9.73 -12.82
CA ARG A 358 -24.01 8.82 -12.29
C ARG A 358 -24.81 8.11 -13.40
N ASP A 359 -25.26 8.87 -14.38
CA ASP A 359 -26.23 8.40 -15.37
C ASP A 359 -25.58 7.68 -16.55
N ASP A 360 -24.49 8.24 -17.10
CA ASP A 360 -23.86 7.78 -18.35
C ASP A 360 -22.46 7.18 -18.16
N ARG A 361 -22.02 7.02 -16.91
CA ARG A 361 -20.78 6.31 -16.52
C ARG A 361 -19.53 6.80 -17.27
N ARG A 362 -19.47 8.09 -17.56
CA ARG A 362 -18.34 8.74 -18.23
C ARG A 362 -17.29 9.14 -17.22
N LEU A 363 -16.03 8.95 -17.60
CA LEU A 363 -14.90 9.45 -16.84
C LEU A 363 -14.78 10.97 -17.02
N THR A 364 -14.67 11.68 -15.89
CA THR A 364 -14.52 13.13 -15.85
C THR A 364 -13.38 13.53 -14.91
N LEU A 365 -12.77 14.67 -15.20
CA LEU A 365 -11.76 15.35 -14.38
C LEU A 365 -12.33 16.69 -13.91
N ARG A 366 -12.10 17.02 -12.65
CA ARG A 366 -12.37 18.35 -12.11
C ARG A 366 -11.25 19.30 -12.51
N THR A 367 -11.55 20.30 -13.33
CA THR A 367 -10.55 21.28 -13.80
C THR A 367 -10.36 22.40 -12.78
N GLY A 368 -9.21 23.07 -12.84
CA GLY A 368 -8.90 24.23 -12.00
C GLY A 368 -8.61 23.91 -10.54
N VAL A 369 -8.43 22.64 -10.17
CA VAL A 369 -8.03 22.25 -8.82
C VAL A 369 -6.57 22.64 -8.60
N THR A 370 -6.37 23.58 -7.67
CA THR A 370 -5.04 24.09 -7.29
C THR A 370 -4.96 24.27 -5.77
N LEU A 371 -3.77 24.55 -5.25
CA LEU A 371 -3.58 24.83 -3.82
C LEU A 371 -4.43 26.01 -3.31
N HIS A 372 -4.69 27.01 -4.17
CA HIS A 372 -5.50 28.19 -3.81
C HIS A 372 -6.99 28.01 -4.14
N GLU A 373 -7.32 27.09 -5.03
CA GLU A 373 -8.68 26.82 -5.53
C GLU A 373 -8.96 25.31 -5.44
N ALA A 374 -8.99 24.80 -4.21
CA ALA A 374 -9.04 23.36 -3.93
C ALA A 374 -10.34 22.66 -4.41
N CYS A 375 -11.44 23.39 -4.55
CA CYS A 375 -12.70 22.85 -5.06
C CYS A 375 -12.78 22.81 -6.61
N GLY A 376 -11.81 23.43 -7.29
CA GLY A 376 -11.79 23.58 -8.74
C GLY A 376 -13.04 24.26 -9.32
N ARG A 377 -13.20 24.18 -10.64
CA ARG A 377 -14.18 24.98 -11.40
C ARG A 377 -15.30 24.14 -11.98
N GLU A 378 -14.97 23.20 -12.86
CA GLU A 378 -15.96 22.43 -13.62
C GLU A 378 -15.50 20.98 -13.84
N TRP A 379 -16.43 20.15 -14.30
CA TRP A 379 -16.16 18.77 -14.71
C TRP A 379 -15.95 18.70 -16.21
N LYS A 380 -14.84 18.09 -16.64
CA LYS A 380 -14.52 17.87 -18.05
C LYS A 380 -14.41 16.39 -18.34
N GLU A 381 -15.11 15.93 -19.37
CA GLU A 381 -15.04 14.54 -19.81
C GLU A 381 -13.63 14.19 -20.34
N ILE A 382 -13.15 13.01 -19.96
CA ILE A 382 -11.94 12.40 -20.51
C ILE A 382 -12.36 11.24 -21.41
N VAL A 383 -11.97 11.32 -22.67
CA VAL A 383 -12.14 10.25 -23.65
C VAL A 383 -10.77 9.71 -24.02
N ALA A 384 -10.50 8.45 -23.66
CA ALA A 384 -9.30 7.74 -24.08
C ALA A 384 -9.69 6.36 -24.63
N PRO A 385 -9.26 5.99 -25.85
CA PRO A 385 -9.51 4.66 -26.40
C PRO A 385 -8.75 3.58 -25.64
N PHE A 386 -9.28 2.35 -25.63
CA PHE A 386 -8.53 1.18 -25.17
C PHE A 386 -7.55 0.73 -26.25
N GLY A 387 -6.27 0.56 -25.88
CA GLY A 387 -5.27 -0.03 -26.75
C GLY A 387 -5.37 -1.56 -26.75
N ASN A 388 -5.10 -2.19 -27.89
CA ASN A 388 -4.92 -3.65 -27.92
C ASN A 388 -3.76 -4.05 -27.00
N ALA A 389 -3.91 -5.16 -26.28
CA ALA A 389 -2.87 -5.70 -25.40
C ALA A 389 -1.53 -5.88 -26.16
N PRO A 390 -0.38 -5.51 -25.57
CA PRO A 390 0.90 -5.71 -26.22
C PRO A 390 1.14 -7.21 -26.43
N SER A 391 1.45 -7.60 -27.67
CA SER A 391 1.96 -8.93 -28.00
C SER A 391 3.25 -9.19 -27.23
N ARG A 392 3.47 -10.45 -26.79
CA ARG A 392 4.57 -10.93 -25.93
C ARG A 392 6.02 -10.74 -26.45
N SER A 393 6.28 -9.81 -27.37
CA SER A 393 7.60 -9.61 -27.98
C SER A 393 8.06 -8.14 -28.08
N SER A 394 7.44 -7.17 -27.41
CA SER A 394 7.92 -5.78 -27.43
C SER A 394 8.60 -5.39 -26.12
N SER A 395 9.93 -5.34 -26.15
CA SER A 395 10.80 -4.76 -25.12
C SER A 395 10.41 -3.30 -24.81
N LEU A 396 10.51 -2.90 -23.54
CA LEU A 396 10.13 -1.58 -23.00
C LEU A 396 11.01 -0.38 -23.45
N THR A 397 11.73 -0.47 -24.56
CA THR A 397 12.75 0.52 -24.94
C THR A 397 12.43 1.41 -26.15
N SER A 398 11.16 1.57 -26.54
CA SER A 398 10.81 2.44 -27.69
C SER A 398 9.58 3.32 -27.47
N LEU A 399 9.58 4.17 -26.44
CA LEU A 399 8.54 5.19 -26.23
C LEU A 399 9.11 6.61 -26.12
N ALA A 400 9.98 6.97 -27.05
CA ALA A 400 10.32 8.36 -27.34
C ALA A 400 9.91 8.69 -28.77
N SER A 401 8.67 9.13 -28.95
CA SER A 401 8.25 10.22 -29.88
C SER A 401 6.74 10.16 -30.09
N LEU A 402 6.18 11.34 -30.43
CA LEU A 402 4.78 11.63 -30.77
C LEU A 402 3.91 11.85 -29.51
N GLY A 403 3.40 13.03 -29.19
CA GLY A 403 3.08 14.23 -29.97
C GLY A 403 1.68 14.69 -29.52
N SER A 404 1.58 15.94 -29.05
CA SER A 404 0.42 16.74 -28.59
C SER A 404 -1.01 16.17 -28.77
N LEU A 405 -1.80 16.18 -27.67
CA LEU A 405 -3.24 15.93 -27.64
C LEU A 405 -3.99 16.87 -28.61
N ARG A 406 -4.73 16.31 -29.56
CA ARG A 406 -5.67 17.06 -30.39
C ARG A 406 -7.08 16.99 -29.80
N LEU A 407 -7.63 18.17 -29.50
CA LEU A 407 -9.07 18.40 -29.39
C LEU A 407 -9.65 18.39 -30.80
N THR A 408 -10.42 17.38 -31.20
CA THR A 408 -11.22 17.49 -32.42
C THR A 408 -12.59 16.87 -32.26
N SER A 409 -13.56 17.60 -32.80
CA SER A 409 -14.96 17.31 -32.99
C SER A 409 -15.21 16.33 -34.15
N SER A 410 -16.33 15.61 -34.04
CA SER A 410 -17.05 14.80 -35.05
C SER A 410 -16.77 13.28 -35.14
N PRO A 411 -17.81 12.50 -35.53
CA PRO A 411 -18.04 11.17 -35.00
C PRO A 411 -17.63 10.05 -35.97
N ALA A 412 -17.04 8.98 -35.45
CA ALA A 412 -16.88 7.73 -36.17
C ALA A 412 -17.20 6.54 -35.25
N ALA A 413 -18.04 5.65 -35.80
CA ALA A 413 -18.42 4.30 -35.40
C ALA A 413 -18.29 3.91 -33.91
N VAL A 414 -19.45 3.86 -33.24
CA VAL A 414 -19.64 3.37 -31.87
C VAL A 414 -19.38 1.86 -31.81
N THR A 415 -18.17 1.46 -31.46
CA THR A 415 -17.99 0.25 -30.63
C THR A 415 -18.45 0.60 -29.23
N GLN A 416 -19.34 -0.21 -28.63
CA GLN A 416 -19.84 0.02 -27.27
C GLN A 416 -18.66 0.28 -26.32
N PRO A 417 -18.65 1.42 -25.59
CA PRO A 417 -17.57 1.70 -24.67
C PRO A 417 -17.59 0.66 -23.55
N THR A 418 -16.46 -0.04 -23.36
CA THR A 418 -16.23 -0.84 -22.17
C THR A 418 -16.35 0.09 -20.96
N MET A 419 -17.40 -0.09 -20.17
CA MET A 419 -17.68 0.80 -19.04
C MET A 419 -16.63 0.62 -17.95
N VAL A 420 -15.95 1.71 -17.59
CA VAL A 420 -15.14 1.78 -16.36
C VAL A 420 -16.12 1.84 -15.19
N THR A 421 -16.10 0.85 -14.30
CA THR A 421 -17.15 0.71 -13.27
C THR A 421 -16.65 0.72 -11.83
N ALA A 422 -15.35 0.62 -11.55
CA ALA A 422 -14.99 0.14 -10.21
C ALA A 422 -14.04 1.02 -9.39
N THR A 423 -13.02 1.66 -9.94
CA THR A 423 -12.22 2.63 -9.18
C THR A 423 -11.38 3.45 -10.12
N LEU A 424 -11.18 4.72 -9.79
CA LEU A 424 -10.16 5.54 -10.42
C LEU A 424 -9.10 5.82 -9.36
N VAL A 425 -7.82 5.68 -9.67
CA VAL A 425 -6.76 6.09 -8.72
C VAL A 425 -5.61 6.65 -9.51
N GLU A 426 -5.23 7.90 -9.25
CA GLU A 426 -3.98 8.44 -9.77
C GLU A 426 -2.83 8.07 -8.84
N ALA A 427 -1.77 7.47 -9.40
CA ALA A 427 -0.51 7.26 -8.74
C ALA A 427 0.50 8.38 -9.09
N ASN A 428 0.53 9.45 -8.27
CA ASN A 428 1.61 10.46 -8.00
C ASN A 428 1.60 11.92 -8.56
N ASP A 429 2.14 12.79 -7.69
CA ASP A 429 2.97 14.04 -7.73
C ASP A 429 3.21 14.94 -8.97
N ALA A 430 2.21 15.21 -9.81
CA ALA A 430 2.25 16.39 -10.65
C ALA A 430 1.84 17.67 -9.89
N LYS A 431 2.83 18.47 -9.48
CA LYS A 431 2.59 19.88 -9.15
C LYS A 431 2.12 20.62 -10.41
N GLY A 432 0.82 20.90 -10.47
CA GLY A 432 0.21 21.86 -11.38
C GLY A 432 0.09 21.38 -12.82
N PHE A 433 -1.15 21.28 -13.29
CA PHE A 433 -1.46 21.41 -14.70
C PHE A 433 -2.33 22.64 -14.90
N THR A 434 -1.79 23.64 -15.59
CA THR A 434 -2.58 24.48 -16.49
C THR A 434 -2.85 23.66 -17.75
N PHE A 435 -4.13 23.33 -18.00
CA PHE A 435 -4.57 22.92 -19.33
C PHE A 435 -4.63 24.12 -20.26
#